data_AF-A0A6P2BDU3-F1
#
_entry.id   AF-A0A6P2BDU3-F1
#
_cell.length_a   1.000
_cell.length_b   1.000
_cell.length_c   1.000
_cell.angle_alpha   90.00
_cell.angle_beta   90.00
_cell.angle_gamma   90.00
#
_symmetry.space_group_name_H-M   'P 1'
#
loop_
_entity.id
_entity.type
_entity.pdbx_description
1 polymer ?
#
loop_
_entity_poly.entity_id
_entity_poly.type
_entity_poly.pdbx_seq_one_letter_code
_entity_poly.pdbx_strand_id
1 'polypeptide(L)' 'MVTLKMLVERLRTYLDADAIAEVERAYAYAKAAHEGQMRRTGHPYITHPTAVAYILANMHMDHQTLMAALL' A
#
# COMPACT_ATOMS: atom_id res chain seq x y z
N MET A 1 -0.15 -4.10 -12.91
CA MET A 1 0.62 -3.54 -11.78
C MET A 1 -0.37 -3.23 -10.66
N VAL A 2 -0.08 -3.61 -9.42
CA VAL A 2 -0.96 -3.34 -8.28
C VAL A 2 -1.09 -1.83 -8.07
N THR A 3 -2.30 -1.34 -7.85
CA THR A 3 -2.60 0.07 -7.60
C THR A 3 -3.20 0.27 -6.21
N LEU A 4 -3.19 1.50 -5.69
CA LEU A 4 -3.89 1.84 -4.45
C LEU A 4 -5.36 1.42 -4.50
N LYS A 5 -6.04 1.66 -5.63
CA LYS A 5 -7.45 1.26 -5.80
C LYS A 5 -7.63 -0.25 -5.57
N MET A 6 -6.77 -1.08 -6.16
CA MET A 6 -6.84 -2.53 -5.96
C MET A 6 -6.61 -2.93 -4.51
N LEU A 7 -5.66 -2.27 -3.83
CA LEU A 7 -5.42 -2.49 -2.41
C LEU A 7 -6.67 -2.13 -1.59
N VAL A 8 -7.21 -0.93 -1.76
CA VAL A 8 -8.40 -0.46 -1.02
C VAL A 8 -9.61 -1.37 -1.24
N GLU A 9 -9.89 -1.79 -2.48
CA GLU A 9 -10.97 -2.76 -2.73
C GLU A 9 -10.76 -4.08 -2.00
N ARG A 10 -9.50 -4.55 -1.88
CA ARG A 10 -9.17 -5.75 -1.11
C ARG A 10 -9.36 -5.54 0.40
N LEU A 11 -9.03 -4.35 0.93
CA LEU A 11 -9.16 -4.05 2.35
C LEU A 11 -10.61 -3.94 2.80
N ARG A 12 -11.49 -3.41 1.94
CA ARG A 12 -12.93 -3.31 2.20
C ARG A 12 -13.61 -4.64 2.51
N THR A 13 -12.99 -5.76 2.16
CA THR A 13 -13.57 -7.08 2.44
C THR A 13 -13.36 -7.53 3.89
N TYR A 14 -12.51 -6.86 4.68
CA TYR A 14 -12.16 -7.32 6.02
C TYR A 14 -11.72 -6.24 7.03
N LEU A 15 -11.51 -5.00 6.61
CA LEU A 15 -11.19 -3.87 7.49
C LEU A 15 -12.33 -2.84 7.46
N ASP A 16 -12.46 -2.08 8.57
CA ASP A 16 -13.36 -0.94 8.65
C ASP A 16 -12.80 0.30 7.92
N ALA A 17 -13.65 1.33 7.78
CA ALA A 17 -13.31 2.53 7.04
C ALA A 17 -12.17 3.35 7.68
N ASP A 18 -12.06 3.35 9.01
CA ASP A 18 -11.04 4.11 9.73
C ASP A 18 -9.65 3.50 9.52
N ALA A 19 -9.55 2.17 9.62
CA ALA A 19 -8.35 1.42 9.32
C ALA A 19 -7.91 1.58 7.86
N ILE A 20 -8.85 1.56 6.92
CA ILE A 20 -8.57 1.81 5.49
C ILE A 20 -8.01 3.22 5.29
N ALA A 21 -8.60 4.23 5.96
CA ALA A 21 -8.15 5.61 5.84
C ALA A 21 -6.71 5.82 6.38
N GLU A 22 -6.30 5.09 7.42
CA GLU A 22 -4.90 5.08 7.88
C GLU A 22 -3.95 4.47 6.85
N VAL A 23 -4.34 3.38 6.18
CA VAL A 23 -3.52 2.78 5.11
C VAL A 23 -3.40 3.72 3.91
N GLU A 24 -4.47 4.43 3.54
CA GLU A 24 -4.41 5.44 2.47
C GLU A 24 -3.49 6.61 2.83
N ARG A 25 -3.49 7.06 4.08
CA ARG A 25 -2.54 8.07 4.58
C ARG A 25 -1.10 7.58 4.50
N ALA A 26 -0.82 6.36 4.94
CA ALA A 26 0.52 5.76 4.84
C ALA A 26 0.98 5.64 3.38
N TYR A 27 0.08 5.25 2.46
CA TYR A 27 0.38 5.23 1.03
C TYR A 27 0.74 6.62 0.50
N ALA A 28 -0.04 7.65 0.86
CA ALA A 28 0.22 9.02 0.41
C ALA A 28 1.59 9.52 0.90
N TYR A 29 1.92 9.22 2.16
CA TYR A 29 3.22 9.54 2.74
C TYR A 29 4.37 8.83 2.00
N ALA A 30 4.27 7.50 1.83
CA ALA A 30 5.29 6.72 1.12
C ALA A 30 5.45 7.16 -0.34
N LYS A 31 4.34 7.47 -1.03
CA LYS A 31 4.37 7.99 -2.41
C LYS A 31 5.12 9.31 -2.51
N ALA A 32 4.92 10.22 -1.56
CA ALA A 32 5.65 11.48 -1.51
C ALA A 32 7.13 11.27 -1.19
N ALA A 33 7.45 10.42 -0.22
CA ALA A 33 8.84 10.09 0.15
C ALA A 33 9.64 9.46 -1.01
N HIS A 34 8.96 8.70 -1.87
CA HIS A 34 9.54 8.05 -3.05
C HIS A 34 9.35 8.82 -4.36
N GLU A 35 8.94 10.09 -4.33
CA GLU A 35 8.79 10.89 -5.54
C GLU A 35 10.13 11.03 -6.29
N GLY A 36 10.09 10.85 -7.60
CA GLY A 36 11.28 10.83 -8.46
C GLY A 36 12.16 9.58 -8.33
N GLN A 37 11.92 8.70 -7.35
CA GLN A 37 12.68 7.48 -7.16
C GLN A 37 12.20 6.37 -8.08
N MET A 38 13.14 5.67 -8.70
CA MET A 38 12.87 4.61 -9.68
C MET A 38 13.50 3.29 -9.23
N ARG A 39 12.81 2.18 -9.49
CA ARG A 39 13.39 0.84 -9.35
C ARG A 39 14.37 0.58 -10.51
N ARG A 40 15.25 -0.42 -10.33
CA ARG A 40 16.14 -0.92 -11.42
C ARG A 40 15.39 -1.31 -12.69
N THR A 41 14.11 -1.66 -12.59
CA THR A 41 13.24 -2.01 -13.71
C THR A 41 12.64 -0.81 -14.44
N GLY A 42 12.91 0.43 -14.00
CA GLY A 42 12.35 1.65 -14.59
C GLY A 42 10.92 2.01 -14.14
N HIS A 43 10.38 1.34 -13.11
CA HIS A 43 9.08 1.70 -12.53
C HIS A 43 9.25 2.64 -11.33
N PRO A 44 8.25 3.50 -11.04
CA PRO A 44 8.25 4.30 -9.81
C PRO A 44 8.43 3.42 -8.57
N TYR A 45 9.23 3.87 -7.59
CA TYR A 45 9.60 3.03 -6.45
C TYR A 45 8.39 2.57 -5.62
N ILE A 46 7.40 3.45 -5.45
CA ILE A 46 6.14 3.20 -4.72
C ILE A 46 5.38 1.93 -5.18
N THR A 47 5.61 1.50 -6.43
CA THR A 47 5.00 0.28 -6.97
C THR A 47 5.38 -0.97 -6.19
N HIS A 48 6.57 -1.01 -5.59
CA HIS A 48 7.03 -2.17 -4.81
C HIS A 48 6.37 -2.24 -3.42
N PRO A 49 6.44 -1.21 -2.55
CA PRO A 49 5.72 -1.22 -1.28
C PRO A 49 4.22 -1.52 -1.45
N THR A 50 3.59 -0.96 -2.49
CA THR A 50 2.17 -1.23 -2.81
C THR A 50 1.91 -2.72 -3.10
N ALA A 51 2.82 -3.39 -3.83
CA ALA A 51 2.70 -4.81 -4.11
C ALA A 51 2.90 -5.67 -2.87
N VAL A 52 3.83 -5.30 -1.98
CA VAL A 52 4.05 -5.99 -0.69
C VAL A 52 2.80 -5.87 0.19
N ALA A 53 2.25 -4.66 0.36
CA ALA A 53 1.02 -4.43 1.11
C ALA A 53 -0.17 -5.25 0.55
N TYR A 54 -0.29 -5.37 -0.76
CA TYR A 54 -1.35 -6.19 -1.37
C TYR A 54 -1.20 -7.70 -1.10
N ILE A 55 0.03 -8.23 -1.06
CA ILE A 55 0.27 -9.62 -0.67
C ILE A 55 -0.16 -9.85 0.78
N LEU A 56 0.23 -8.96 1.69
CA LEU A 56 -0.14 -9.03 3.10
C LEU A 56 -1.65 -8.87 3.30
N ALA A 57 -2.30 -8.02 2.52
CA ALA A 57 -3.75 -7.88 2.51
C ALA A 57 -4.45 -9.19 2.10
N ASN A 58 -3.88 -9.95 1.16
CA ASN A 58 -4.42 -11.27 0.81
C ASN A 58 -4.29 -12.30 1.92
N MET A 59 -3.34 -12.10 2.84
CA MET A 59 -3.18 -12.89 4.05
C MET A 59 -4.04 -12.38 5.22
N HIS A 60 -4.89 -11.37 5.00
CA HIS A 60 -5.70 -10.71 6.04
C HIS A 60 -4.88 -10.11 7.19
N MET A 61 -3.69 -9.59 6.88
CA MET A 61 -2.90 -8.86 7.87
C MET A 61 -3.61 -7.58 8.32
N ASP A 62 -3.36 -7.19 9.56
CA ASP A 62 -3.91 -5.99 10.17
C ASP A 62 -3.40 -4.70 9.51
N HIS A 63 -4.13 -3.60 9.69
CA HIS A 63 -3.81 -2.33 9.04
C HIS A 63 -2.44 -1.76 9.42
N GLN A 64 -1.94 -2.03 10.63
CA GLN A 64 -0.63 -1.52 11.08
C GLN A 64 0.50 -2.24 10.32
N THR A 65 0.37 -3.55 10.12
CA THR A 65 1.25 -4.34 9.25
C THR A 65 1.24 -3.84 7.80
N LEU A 66 0.06 -3.49 7.27
CA LEU A 66 -0.05 -2.94 5.92
C LEU A 66 0.61 -1.56 5.78
N MET A 67 0.44 -0.69 6.78
CA MET A 67 1.13 0.61 6.82
C MET A 67 2.63 0.41 6.88
N ALA A 68 3.13 -0.50 7.72
CA ALA A 68 4.56 -0.82 7.82
C ALA A 68 5.13 -1.36 6.51
N ALA A 69 4.33 -2.04 5.69
CA ALA A 69 4.76 -2.52 4.37
C ALA A 69 4.80 -1.41 3.31
N LEU A 70 4.10 -0.30 3.52
CA LEU A 70 4.08 0.86 2.63
C LEU A 70 5.22 1.84 2.92
N LEU A 71 5.56 2.02 4.20
CA LEU A 71 6.54 2.97 4.74
C LEU A 71 7.98 2.45 4.62
#